data_AF-A0A7X6A892-F1
#
_entry.id   AF-A0A7X6A892-F1
#
_cell.length_a   1.000
_cell.length_b   1.000
_cell.length_c   1.000
_cell.angle_alpha   90.00
_cell.angle_beta   90.00
_cell.angle_gamma   90.00
#
_symmetry.space_group_name_H-M   'P 1'
#
loop_
_entity.id
_entity.type
_entity.pdbx_description
1 polymer ?
#
loop_
_entity_poly.entity_id
_entity_poly.type
_entity_poly.pdbx_seq_one_letter_code
_entity_poly.pdbx_strand_id
1 'polypeptide(L)'
;MDMPANLTIAIYGCATFAVACQVISMLTKEHSWVDRLWSITPVLYVVWFALSAGRFDLRLLLMAVLVAAWGTRLTYNFARKGGYRRGGEDYRWEVLRRRMTPGQFAILNVVFINGFQHGLLLLLALPAWIMTTLPPSDLNVWDAIAGGFFLIFLVGETIADQQQWNFHLKKAAGHGDGPGFLSTGLFRYSRHPNFFCEQGIWWSFYLFTIAAGSSWWNVALLGPVLLTLLFHGSTAFTESISASKYPEYAAYRRRTSRLIPWFPAAPKA
;
A
#
# COMPACT_ATOMS: atom_id res chain seq x y z
N MET A 1 -11.81 -27.93 12.27
CA MET A 1 -11.46 -26.90 13.26
C MET A 1 -12.11 -25.63 12.77
N ASP A 2 -13.17 -25.19 13.43
CA ASP A 2 -13.93 -24.04 12.95
C ASP A 2 -13.07 -22.78 13.05
N MET A 3 -13.12 -21.97 12.00
CA MET A 3 -12.38 -20.72 11.96
C MET A 3 -12.96 -19.74 13.00
N PRO A 4 -12.13 -19.05 13.81
CA PRO A 4 -12.61 -18.13 14.82
C PRO A 4 -13.62 -17.12 14.24
N ALA A 5 -14.71 -16.88 14.96
CA ALA A 5 -15.83 -16.07 14.47
C ALA A 5 -15.39 -14.67 14.02
N ASN A 6 -14.43 -14.06 14.71
CA ASN A 6 -13.90 -12.74 14.36
C ASN A 6 -13.18 -12.73 13.00
N LEU A 7 -12.37 -13.75 12.69
CA LEU A 7 -11.72 -13.89 11.38
C LEU A 7 -12.74 -14.20 10.29
N THR A 8 -13.71 -15.07 10.57
CA THR A 8 -14.80 -15.41 9.64
C THR A 8 -15.59 -14.16 9.23
N ILE A 9 -15.94 -13.28 10.18
CA ILE A 9 -16.62 -12.02 9.88
C ILE A 9 -15.75 -11.09 9.03
N ALA A 10 -14.44 -11.00 9.31
CA ALA A 10 -13.52 -10.19 8.51
C ALA A 10 -13.40 -10.71 7.06
N ILE A 11 -13.39 -12.03 6.87
CA ILE A 11 -13.38 -12.67 5.55
C ILE A 11 -14.69 -12.38 4.80
N TYR A 12 -15.84 -12.48 5.46
CA TYR A 12 -17.11 -12.09 4.83
C TYR A 12 -17.13 -10.61 4.48
N GLY A 13 -16.64 -9.73 5.35
CA GLY A 13 -16.48 -8.30 5.03
C GLY A 13 -15.57 -8.06 3.82
N CYS A 14 -14.43 -8.76 3.74
CA CYS A 14 -13.54 -8.75 2.57
C CYS A 14 -14.25 -9.18 1.29
N ALA A 15 -14.99 -10.30 1.32
CA ALA A 15 -15.76 -10.76 0.18
C ALA A 15 -16.86 -9.76 -0.22
N THR A 16 -17.56 -9.16 0.75
CA THR A 16 -18.55 -8.12 0.51
C THR A 16 -17.93 -6.90 -0.17
N PHE A 17 -16.79 -6.40 0.31
CA PHE A 17 -16.12 -5.26 -0.34
C PHE A 17 -15.65 -5.60 -1.75
N ALA A 18 -15.10 -6.80 -1.97
CA ALA A 18 -14.66 -7.25 -3.29
C ALA A 18 -15.83 -7.36 -4.28
N VAL A 19 -16.94 -7.98 -3.86
CA VAL A 19 -18.15 -8.10 -4.69
C VAL A 19 -18.77 -6.73 -4.96
N ALA A 20 -18.85 -5.86 -3.94
CA ALA A 20 -19.36 -4.50 -4.11
C ALA A 20 -18.51 -3.71 -5.11
N CYS A 21 -17.18 -3.72 -4.98
CA CYS A 21 -16.29 -3.05 -5.93
C CYS A 21 -16.40 -3.65 -7.33
N GLN A 22 -16.53 -4.97 -7.46
CA GLN A 22 -16.75 -5.64 -8.74
C GLN A 22 -18.03 -5.14 -9.41
N VAL A 23 -19.16 -5.15 -8.68
CA VAL A 23 -20.46 -4.70 -9.21
C VAL A 23 -20.40 -3.21 -9.58
N ILE A 24 -19.88 -2.36 -8.69
CA ILE A 24 -19.79 -0.93 -8.95
C ILE A 24 -18.84 -0.65 -10.13
N SER A 25 -17.74 -1.41 -10.27
CA SER A 25 -16.82 -1.25 -11.41
C SER A 25 -17.50 -1.52 -12.75
N MET A 26 -18.40 -2.50 -12.81
CA MET A 26 -19.17 -2.80 -14.00
C MET A 26 -20.21 -1.72 -14.32
N LEU A 27 -20.91 -1.22 -13.30
CA LEU A 27 -21.93 -0.18 -13.45
C LEU A 27 -21.32 1.16 -13.89
N THR A 28 -20.16 1.49 -13.33
CA THR A 28 -19.50 2.79 -13.53
C THR A 28 -18.44 2.76 -14.63
N LYS A 29 -18.04 1.57 -15.09
CA LYS A 29 -16.93 1.31 -16.02
C LYS A 29 -15.59 1.87 -15.52
N GLU A 30 -15.39 1.81 -14.20
CA GLU A 30 -14.28 2.42 -13.47
C GLU A 30 -13.72 1.41 -12.45
N HIS A 31 -12.40 1.21 -12.39
CA HIS A 31 -11.77 0.05 -11.74
C HIS A 31 -10.98 0.41 -10.47
N SER A 32 -10.94 1.69 -10.09
CA SER A 32 -10.28 2.19 -8.87
C SER A 32 -11.17 2.21 -7.62
N TRP A 33 -12.28 1.47 -7.60
CA TRP A 33 -13.09 1.32 -6.38
C TRP A 33 -12.30 0.65 -5.25
N VAL A 34 -11.47 -0.34 -5.58
CA VAL A 34 -10.54 -0.92 -4.60
C VAL A 34 -9.50 0.10 -4.12
N ASP A 35 -9.00 0.97 -5.01
CA ASP A 35 -8.02 2.01 -4.66
C ASP A 35 -8.62 3.02 -3.64
N ARG A 36 -9.93 3.32 -3.75
CA ARG A 36 -10.66 4.16 -2.77
C ARG A 36 -10.75 3.53 -1.39
N LEU A 37 -10.84 2.21 -1.33
CA LEU A 37 -10.96 1.43 -0.10
C LEU A 37 -9.61 0.98 0.47
N TRP A 38 -8.54 1.05 -0.32
CA TRP A 38 -7.19 0.57 0.02
C TRP A 38 -6.72 1.03 1.39
N SER A 39 -6.89 2.32 1.69
CA SER A 39 -6.44 2.91 2.94
C SER A 39 -7.47 2.90 4.07
N ILE A 40 -8.68 2.41 3.79
CA ILE A 40 -9.82 2.40 4.71
C ILE A 40 -9.99 1.00 5.32
N THR A 41 -10.00 -0.04 4.50
CA THR A 41 -10.36 -1.39 4.97
C THR A 41 -9.36 -1.99 5.96
N PRO A 42 -8.02 -1.80 5.86
CA PRO A 42 -7.12 -2.29 6.90
C PRO A 42 -7.39 -1.65 8.27
N VAL A 43 -7.77 -0.37 8.31
CA VAL A 43 -8.17 0.31 9.55
C VAL A 43 -9.42 -0.34 10.13
N LEU A 44 -10.44 -0.59 9.29
CA LEU A 44 -11.67 -1.26 9.71
C LEU A 44 -11.40 -2.67 10.25
N TYR A 45 -10.54 -3.46 9.60
CA TYR A 45 -10.19 -4.80 10.06
C TYR A 45 -9.43 -4.77 11.39
N VAL A 46 -8.45 -3.89 11.54
CA VAL A 46 -7.69 -3.76 12.79
C VAL A 46 -8.59 -3.33 13.95
N VAL A 47 -9.47 -2.34 13.73
CA VAL A 47 -10.45 -1.91 14.74
C VAL A 47 -11.42 -3.05 15.08
N TRP A 48 -11.90 -3.80 14.08
CA TRP A 48 -12.73 -4.98 14.30
C TRP A 48 -12.02 -6.04 15.16
N PHE A 49 -10.75 -6.34 14.88
CA PHE A 49 -9.98 -7.29 15.68
C PHE A 49 -9.73 -6.78 17.11
N ALA A 50 -9.49 -5.47 17.28
CA ALA A 50 -9.36 -4.87 18.60
C ALA A 50 -10.67 -4.96 19.42
N LEU A 51 -11.81 -4.66 18.81
CA LEU A 51 -13.12 -4.75 19.47
C LEU A 51 -13.53 -6.19 19.78
N SER A 52 -13.23 -7.13 18.87
CA SER A 52 -13.57 -8.55 19.04
C SER A 52 -12.63 -9.29 19.99
N ALA A 53 -11.52 -8.68 20.44
CA ALA A 53 -10.63 -9.27 21.43
C ALA A 53 -11.30 -9.49 22.80
N GLY A 54 -12.42 -8.81 23.08
CA GLY A 54 -13.17 -8.95 24.33
C GLY A 54 -12.45 -8.41 25.57
N ARG A 55 -11.34 -7.69 25.37
CA ARG A 55 -10.49 -7.13 26.42
C ARG A 55 -9.79 -5.86 25.92
N PHE A 56 -9.42 -4.98 26.85
CA PHE A 56 -8.54 -3.87 26.52
C PHE A 56 -7.11 -4.40 26.31
N ASP A 57 -6.50 -4.06 25.19
CA ASP A 57 -5.16 -4.47 24.82
C ASP A 57 -4.40 -3.25 24.27
N LEU A 58 -3.32 -2.88 24.96
CA LEU A 58 -2.55 -1.68 24.64
C LEU A 58 -1.79 -1.81 23.32
N ARG A 59 -1.36 -3.03 22.95
CA ARG A 59 -0.70 -3.32 21.67
C ARG A 59 -1.68 -3.18 20.52
N LEU A 60 -2.89 -3.74 20.65
CA LEU A 60 -3.95 -3.54 19.65
C LEU A 60 -4.36 -2.07 19.52
N LEU A 61 -4.45 -1.34 20.63
CA LEU A 61 -4.71 0.11 20.59
C LEU A 61 -3.61 0.84 19.82
N LEU A 62 -2.34 0.57 20.13
CA LEU A 62 -1.20 1.14 19.41
C LEU A 62 -1.25 0.82 17.91
N MET A 63 -1.48 -0.44 17.55
CA MET A 63 -1.61 -0.87 16.15
C MET A 63 -2.78 -0.16 15.44
N ALA A 64 -3.93 0.00 16.12
CA ALA A 64 -5.07 0.73 15.60
C ALA A 64 -4.76 2.21 15.35
N VAL A 65 -4.06 2.87 16.27
CA VAL A 65 -3.62 4.27 16.09
C VAL A 65 -2.63 4.40 14.93
N LEU A 66 -1.65 3.52 14.83
CA LEU A 66 -0.65 3.54 13.76
C LEU A 66 -1.28 3.32 12.38
N VAL A 67 -2.12 2.29 12.23
CA VAL A 67 -2.80 2.02 10.95
C VAL A 67 -3.80 3.13 10.60
N ALA A 68 -4.46 3.75 11.59
CA ALA A 68 -5.33 4.90 11.35
C ALA A 68 -4.55 6.13 10.88
N ALA A 69 -3.35 6.37 11.43
CA ALA A 69 -2.46 7.44 10.97
C ALA A 69 -2.03 7.20 9.51
N TRP A 70 -1.62 5.96 9.18
CA TRP A 70 -1.33 5.55 7.79
C TRP A 70 -2.55 5.75 6.87
N GLY A 71 -3.70 5.22 7.27
CA GLY A 71 -4.93 5.25 6.48
C GLY A 71 -5.41 6.67 6.21
N THR A 72 -5.36 7.54 7.22
CA THR A 72 -5.70 8.96 7.10
C THR A 72 -4.78 9.67 6.11
N ARG A 73 -3.46 9.45 6.23
CA ARG A 73 -2.44 10.06 5.36
C ARG A 73 -2.57 9.57 3.91
N LEU A 74 -2.80 8.28 3.70
CA LEU A 74 -2.97 7.72 2.36
C LEU A 74 -4.30 8.14 1.72
N THR A 75 -5.40 8.15 2.49
CA THR A 75 -6.71 8.69 2.09
C THR A 75 -6.58 10.15 1.66
N TYR A 76 -5.95 11.00 2.47
CA TYR A 76 -5.69 12.40 2.13
C TYR A 76 -4.88 12.55 0.84
N ASN A 77 -3.81 11.76 0.69
CA ASN A 77 -2.96 11.80 -0.50
C ASN A 77 -3.71 11.38 -1.77
N PHE A 78 -4.58 10.37 -1.67
CA PHE A 78 -5.43 9.93 -2.77
C PHE A 78 -6.51 10.97 -3.11
N ALA A 79 -7.12 11.57 -2.09
CA ALA A 79 -8.14 12.61 -2.24
C ALA A 79 -7.62 13.87 -2.94
N ARG A 80 -6.48 14.40 -2.51
CA ARG A 80 -5.89 15.60 -3.14
C ARG A 80 -5.49 15.35 -4.60
N LYS A 81 -5.12 14.12 -4.95
CA LYS A 81 -4.83 13.68 -6.33
C LYS A 81 -6.09 13.44 -7.17
N GLY A 82 -7.29 13.56 -6.58
CA GLY A 82 -8.55 13.45 -7.29
C GLY A 82 -9.16 12.05 -7.33
N GLY A 83 -8.64 11.07 -6.57
CA GLY A 83 -9.09 9.67 -6.64
C GLY A 83 -10.54 9.43 -6.20
N TYR A 84 -11.13 10.34 -5.42
CA TYR A 84 -12.55 10.33 -5.05
C TYR A 84 -13.45 11.15 -5.98
N ARG A 85 -12.89 11.82 -7.01
CA ARG A 85 -13.69 12.54 -8.01
C ARG A 85 -14.27 11.55 -9.02
N ARG A 86 -15.40 11.93 -9.65
CA ARG A 86 -15.96 11.17 -10.77
C ARG A 86 -14.94 11.10 -11.91
N GLY A 87 -14.64 9.90 -12.38
CA GLY A 87 -13.60 9.67 -13.40
C GLY A 87 -12.16 9.71 -12.88
N GLY A 88 -11.95 9.79 -11.56
CA GLY A 88 -10.63 9.71 -10.91
C GLY A 88 -10.05 8.30 -10.89
N GLU A 89 -10.13 7.57 -12.00
CA GLU A 89 -9.53 6.24 -12.18
C GLU A 89 -8.02 6.35 -12.24
N ASP A 90 -7.33 5.36 -11.69
CA ASP A 90 -5.89 5.23 -11.88
C ASP A 90 -5.59 4.99 -13.37
N TYR A 91 -4.78 5.87 -13.95
CA TYR A 91 -4.39 5.85 -15.36
C TYR A 91 -3.81 4.50 -15.81
N ARG A 92 -3.25 3.71 -14.87
CA ARG A 92 -2.72 2.36 -15.12
C ARG A 92 -3.79 1.43 -15.69
N TRP A 93 -5.03 1.55 -15.23
CA TRP A 93 -6.13 0.72 -15.72
C TRP A 93 -6.45 1.02 -17.19
N GLU A 94 -6.43 2.29 -17.60
CA GLU A 94 -6.59 2.67 -19.00
C GLU A 94 -5.47 2.11 -19.90
N VAL A 95 -4.21 2.20 -19.43
CA VAL A 95 -3.07 1.64 -20.16
C VAL A 95 -3.19 0.12 -20.31
N LEU A 96 -3.61 -0.60 -19.27
CA LEU A 96 -3.81 -2.05 -19.33
C LEU A 96 -4.95 -2.43 -20.26
N ARG A 97 -6.08 -1.70 -20.25
CA ARG A 97 -7.20 -1.94 -21.18
C ARG A 97 -6.77 -1.83 -22.64
N ARG A 98 -5.85 -0.93 -22.98
CA ARG A 98 -5.32 -0.80 -24.34
C ARG A 98 -4.37 -1.92 -24.74
N ARG A 99 -3.82 -2.67 -23.79
CA ARG A 99 -2.84 -3.75 -24.01
C ARG A 99 -3.45 -5.15 -23.92
N MET A 100 -4.75 -5.27 -23.64
CA MET A 100 -5.43 -6.53 -23.35
C MET A 100 -6.72 -6.65 -24.17
N THR A 101 -7.15 -7.88 -24.44
CA THR A 101 -8.51 -8.11 -24.95
C THR A 101 -9.55 -7.82 -23.85
N PRO A 102 -10.82 -7.53 -24.21
CA PRO A 102 -11.87 -7.34 -23.22
C PRO A 102 -12.02 -8.51 -22.24
N GLY A 103 -11.88 -9.75 -22.72
CA GLY A 103 -11.94 -10.95 -21.88
C GLY A 103 -10.77 -11.04 -20.89
N GLN A 104 -9.54 -10.77 -21.34
CA GLN A 104 -8.37 -10.73 -20.46
C GLN A 104 -8.52 -9.67 -19.37
N PHE A 105 -9.00 -8.48 -19.73
CA PHE A 105 -9.21 -7.40 -18.77
C PHE A 105 -10.35 -7.71 -17.78
N ALA A 106 -11.42 -8.39 -18.22
CA ALA A 106 -12.48 -8.85 -17.32
C ALA A 106 -11.95 -9.85 -16.28
N ILE A 107 -11.11 -10.80 -16.70
CA ILE A 107 -10.45 -11.75 -15.78
C ILE A 107 -9.53 -11.00 -14.81
N LEU A 108 -8.74 -10.05 -15.31
CA LEU A 108 -7.89 -9.20 -14.46
C LEU A 108 -8.74 -8.45 -13.42
N ASN A 109 -9.89 -7.89 -13.83
CA ASN A 109 -10.76 -7.16 -12.93
C ASN A 109 -11.28 -8.04 -11.79
N VAL A 110 -11.81 -9.22 -12.10
CA VAL A 110 -12.36 -10.13 -11.09
C VAL A 110 -11.26 -10.71 -10.20
N VAL A 111 -10.21 -11.28 -10.79
CA VAL A 111 -9.20 -12.05 -10.06
C VAL A 111 -8.22 -11.14 -9.32
N PHE A 112 -7.73 -10.10 -9.99
CA PHE A 112 -6.65 -9.27 -9.46
C PHE A 112 -7.15 -7.98 -8.83
N ILE A 113 -7.93 -7.17 -9.58
CA ILE A 113 -8.37 -5.85 -9.09
C ILE A 113 -9.30 -6.00 -7.88
N ASN A 114 -10.32 -6.85 -7.97
CA ASN A 114 -11.27 -7.02 -6.88
C ASN A 114 -10.93 -8.19 -5.96
N GLY A 115 -10.47 -9.34 -6.47
CA GLY A 115 -10.14 -10.51 -5.65
C GLY A 115 -8.85 -10.32 -4.84
N PHE A 116 -7.71 -10.34 -5.53
CA PHE A 116 -6.39 -10.32 -4.91
C PHE A 116 -6.16 -9.08 -4.04
N GLN A 117 -6.48 -7.88 -4.50
CA GLN A 117 -6.21 -6.66 -3.74
C GLN A 117 -7.03 -6.61 -2.43
N HIS A 118 -8.32 -6.95 -2.44
CA HIS A 118 -9.10 -6.99 -1.19
C HIS A 118 -8.59 -8.07 -0.23
N GLY A 119 -8.24 -9.26 -0.76
CA GLY A 119 -7.59 -10.30 0.03
C GLY A 119 -6.29 -9.81 0.67
N LEU A 120 -5.45 -9.12 -0.10
CA LEU A 120 -4.22 -8.51 0.39
C LEU A 120 -4.46 -7.51 1.52
N LEU A 121 -5.47 -6.64 1.40
CA LEU A 121 -5.81 -5.66 2.46
C LEU A 121 -6.21 -6.33 3.78
N LEU A 122 -6.93 -7.45 3.73
CA LEU A 122 -7.20 -8.27 4.92
C LEU A 122 -5.92 -8.93 5.45
N LEU A 123 -5.08 -9.49 4.57
CA LEU A 123 -3.83 -10.12 4.95
C LEU A 123 -2.88 -9.15 5.67
N LEU A 124 -2.85 -7.88 5.26
CA LEU A 124 -2.10 -6.81 5.91
C LEU A 124 -2.59 -6.50 7.33
N ALA A 125 -3.88 -6.73 7.61
CA ALA A 125 -4.47 -6.55 8.93
C ALA A 125 -4.35 -7.78 9.85
N LEU A 126 -3.91 -8.94 9.34
CA LEU A 126 -3.76 -10.17 10.14
C LEU A 126 -2.83 -10.05 11.35
N PRO A 127 -1.78 -9.21 11.37
CA PRO A 127 -1.02 -8.99 12.60
C PRO A 127 -1.90 -8.62 13.80
N ALA A 128 -2.96 -7.83 13.59
CA ALA A 128 -3.90 -7.49 14.66
C ALA A 128 -4.78 -8.70 15.05
N TRP A 129 -5.19 -9.52 14.08
CA TRP A 129 -5.90 -10.76 14.39
C TRP A 129 -5.07 -11.72 15.25
N ILE A 130 -3.77 -11.85 14.97
CA ILE A 130 -2.87 -12.69 15.78
C ILE A 130 -2.89 -12.30 17.25
N MET A 131 -3.04 -11.01 17.58
CA MET A 131 -3.14 -10.54 18.98
C MET A 131 -4.37 -11.10 19.71
N THR A 132 -5.43 -11.45 18.97
CA THR A 132 -6.64 -12.07 19.52
C THR A 132 -6.47 -13.56 19.81
N THR A 133 -5.46 -14.19 19.22
CA THR A 133 -5.17 -15.63 19.38
C THR A 133 -4.11 -15.94 20.43
N LEU A 134 -3.38 -14.92 20.87
CA LEU A 134 -2.29 -15.04 21.83
C LEU A 134 -2.75 -14.63 23.24
N PRO A 135 -2.14 -15.19 24.30
CA PRO A 135 -2.36 -14.69 25.65
C PRO A 135 -2.06 -13.19 25.75
N PRO A 136 -2.79 -12.46 26.61
CA PRO A 136 -2.47 -11.06 26.91
C PRO A 136 -1.01 -10.91 27.34
N SER A 137 -0.35 -9.87 26.86
CA SER A 137 1.01 -9.51 27.26
C SER A 137 1.21 -8.01 27.22
N ASP A 138 2.08 -7.51 28.08
CA ASP A 138 2.43 -6.09 28.13
C ASP A 138 3.26 -5.67 26.91
N LEU A 139 3.28 -4.35 26.65
CA LEU A 139 4.19 -3.78 25.68
C LEU A 139 5.65 -4.01 26.11
N ASN A 140 6.51 -4.25 25.14
CA ASN A 140 7.94 -4.46 25.35
C ASN A 140 8.80 -3.70 24.33
N VAL A 141 10.12 -3.87 24.42
CA VAL A 141 11.07 -3.16 23.56
C VAL A 141 10.85 -3.43 22.07
N TRP A 142 10.35 -4.61 21.69
CA TRP A 142 10.06 -4.95 20.29
C TRP A 142 8.86 -4.18 19.76
N ASP A 143 7.87 -3.86 20.59
CA ASP A 143 6.76 -2.98 20.23
C ASP A 143 7.27 -1.57 19.92
N ALA A 144 8.20 -1.05 20.73
CA ALA A 144 8.83 0.25 20.51
C ALA A 144 9.65 0.26 19.20
N ILE A 145 10.39 -0.81 18.90
CA ILE A 145 11.13 -0.95 17.65
C ILE A 145 10.19 -1.01 16.44
N ALA A 146 9.14 -1.84 16.51
CA ALA A 146 8.15 -1.97 15.45
C ALA A 146 7.42 -0.63 15.18
N GLY A 147 6.95 0.03 16.24
CA GLY A 147 6.33 1.35 16.16
C GLY A 147 7.30 2.42 15.64
N GLY A 148 8.56 2.40 16.09
CA GLY A 148 9.60 3.32 15.62
C GLY A 148 9.86 3.20 14.13
N PHE A 149 10.05 1.98 13.62
CA PHE A 149 10.19 1.75 12.18
C PHE A 149 8.94 2.15 11.40
N PHE A 150 7.75 1.80 11.89
CA PHE A 150 6.49 2.23 11.28
C PHE A 150 6.45 3.75 11.10
N LEU A 151 6.77 4.51 12.15
CA LEU A 151 6.76 5.98 12.11
C LEU A 151 7.82 6.55 11.16
N ILE A 152 9.04 5.99 11.16
CA ILE A 152 10.09 6.39 10.21
C ILE A 152 9.61 6.23 8.77
N PHE A 153 9.03 5.07 8.45
CA PHE A 153 8.50 4.83 7.12
C PHE A 153 7.28 5.69 6.80
N LEU A 154 6.37 5.90 7.75
CA LEU A 154 5.22 6.79 7.57
C LEU A 154 5.65 8.23 7.24
N VAL A 155 6.64 8.76 7.96
CA VAL A 155 7.22 10.08 7.70
C VAL A 155 7.93 10.10 6.34
N GLY A 156 8.76 9.10 6.05
CA GLY A 156 9.47 8.99 4.77
C GLY A 156 8.52 8.94 3.57
N GLU A 157 7.46 8.16 3.68
CA GLU A 157 6.42 8.05 2.67
C GLU A 157 5.67 9.38 2.50
N THR A 158 5.40 10.08 3.61
CA THR A 158 4.70 11.38 3.60
C THR A 158 5.54 12.43 2.86
N ILE A 159 6.85 12.47 3.14
CA ILE A 159 7.79 13.36 2.46
C ILE A 159 7.88 13.01 0.98
N ALA A 160 8.02 11.74 0.63
CA ALA A 160 8.11 11.28 -0.77
C ALA A 160 6.87 11.70 -1.57
N ASP A 161 5.68 11.48 -1.02
CA ASP A 161 4.44 11.86 -1.69
C ASP A 161 4.23 13.37 -1.77
N GLN A 162 4.68 14.13 -0.75
CA GLN A 162 4.65 15.59 -0.82
C GLN A 162 5.59 16.13 -1.90
N GLN A 163 6.78 15.53 -2.07
CA GLN A 163 7.69 15.89 -3.14
C GLN A 163 7.07 15.63 -4.52
N GLN A 164 6.41 14.46 -4.72
CA GLN A 164 5.68 14.18 -5.95
C GLN A 164 4.53 15.16 -6.19
N TRP A 165 3.75 15.47 -5.16
CA TRP A 165 2.64 16.41 -5.25
C TRP A 165 3.12 17.80 -5.70
N ASN A 166 4.16 18.33 -5.05
CA ASN A 166 4.75 19.62 -5.42
C ASN A 166 5.28 19.62 -6.86
N PHE A 167 5.92 18.53 -7.28
CA PHE A 167 6.38 18.37 -8.66
C PHE A 167 5.21 18.43 -9.66
N HIS A 168 4.13 17.69 -9.40
CA HIS A 168 2.97 17.67 -10.29
C HIS A 168 2.23 19.00 -10.34
N LEU A 169 2.13 19.74 -9.23
CA LEU A 169 1.57 21.09 -9.22
C LEU A 169 2.38 22.05 -10.09
N LYS A 170 3.71 22.08 -9.94
CA LYS A 170 4.59 22.90 -10.78
C LYS A 170 4.45 22.55 -12.26
N LYS A 171 4.42 21.26 -12.57
CA LYS A 171 4.25 20.76 -13.93
C LYS A 171 2.90 21.17 -14.53
N ALA A 172 1.82 21.10 -13.77
CA ALA A 172 0.48 21.53 -14.21
C ALA A 172 0.41 23.05 -14.47
N ALA A 173 1.18 23.84 -13.72
CA ALA A 173 1.29 25.29 -13.91
C ALA A 173 2.22 25.71 -15.08
N GLY A 174 2.73 24.76 -15.87
CA GLY A 174 3.64 25.05 -16.99
C GLY A 174 5.09 25.29 -16.58
N HIS A 175 5.42 25.25 -15.29
CA HIS A 175 6.78 25.41 -14.75
C HIS A 175 7.54 24.08 -14.64
N GLY A 176 7.34 23.20 -15.62
CA GLY A 176 7.93 21.87 -15.65
C GLY A 176 9.38 21.89 -16.15
N ASP A 177 10.27 22.61 -15.46
CA ASP A 177 11.69 22.60 -15.81
C ASP A 177 12.32 21.24 -15.45
N GLY A 178 12.80 20.51 -16.46
CA GLY A 178 13.45 19.20 -16.29
C GLY A 178 12.84 18.07 -17.12
N PRO A 179 13.26 16.81 -16.89
CA PRO A 179 13.01 15.68 -17.79
C PRO A 179 11.57 15.13 -17.74
N GLY A 180 10.62 15.90 -17.19
CA GLY A 180 9.21 15.50 -17.09
C GLY A 180 8.87 14.50 -15.98
N PHE A 181 9.84 14.09 -15.15
CA PHE A 181 9.68 13.27 -13.95
C PHE A 181 10.52 13.81 -12.77
N LEU A 182 10.14 13.45 -11.55
CA LEU A 182 10.84 13.85 -10.34
C LEU A 182 12.10 13.00 -10.11
N SER A 183 13.27 13.65 -9.99
CA SER A 183 14.58 13.01 -9.80
C SER A 183 15.42 13.64 -8.67
N THR A 184 14.83 14.55 -7.90
CA THR A 184 15.47 15.28 -6.79
C THR A 184 14.86 14.88 -5.44
N GLY A 185 15.47 15.32 -4.32
CA GLY A 185 15.00 14.96 -2.99
C GLY A 185 15.17 13.46 -2.72
N LEU A 186 14.14 12.80 -2.17
CA LEU A 186 14.18 11.35 -1.94
C LEU A 186 14.28 10.56 -3.25
N PHE A 187 13.75 11.12 -4.34
CA PHE A 187 13.83 10.53 -5.67
C PHE A 187 15.27 10.49 -6.23
N ARG A 188 16.21 11.23 -5.64
CA ARG A 188 17.63 11.09 -5.97
C ARG A 188 18.22 9.75 -5.51
N TYR A 189 17.67 9.17 -4.44
CA TYR A 189 18.23 7.98 -3.78
C TYR A 189 17.45 6.70 -4.09
N SER A 190 16.16 6.82 -4.36
CA SER A 190 15.31 5.72 -4.80
C SER A 190 14.35 6.22 -5.86
N ARG A 191 14.05 5.43 -6.89
CA ARG A 191 13.05 5.80 -7.90
C ARG A 191 11.62 5.70 -7.36
N HIS A 192 11.42 4.87 -6.32
CA HIS A 192 10.12 4.64 -5.66
C HIS A 192 10.26 4.68 -4.13
N PRO A 193 10.68 5.80 -3.53
CA PRO A 193 10.92 5.90 -2.10
C PRO A 193 9.63 5.73 -1.28
N ASN A 194 8.49 6.19 -1.80
CA ASN A 194 7.18 5.96 -1.19
C ASN A 194 6.83 4.46 -1.17
N PHE A 195 7.11 3.71 -2.24
CA PHE A 195 6.83 2.27 -2.26
C PHE A 195 7.72 1.48 -1.30
N PHE A 196 8.97 1.91 -1.13
CA PHE A 196 9.86 1.34 -0.12
C PHE A 196 9.31 1.57 1.29
N CYS A 197 8.85 2.79 1.56
CA CYS A 197 8.27 3.12 2.84
C CYS A 197 6.96 2.37 3.09
N GLU A 198 6.06 2.26 2.10
CA GLU A 198 4.83 1.47 2.21
C GLU A 198 5.14 0.01 2.56
N GLN A 199 6.10 -0.63 1.88
CA GLN A 199 6.54 -1.98 2.26
C GLN A 199 7.09 -2.01 3.69
N GLY A 200 7.93 -1.05 4.05
CA GLY A 200 8.51 -0.93 5.40
C GLY A 200 7.44 -0.79 6.50
N ILE A 201 6.38 -0.03 6.25
CA ILE A 201 5.22 0.12 7.16
C ILE A 201 4.62 -1.25 7.48
N TRP A 202 4.36 -2.06 6.46
CA TRP A 202 3.68 -3.35 6.64
C TRP A 202 4.59 -4.45 7.19
N TRP A 203 5.89 -4.41 6.87
CA TRP A 203 6.89 -5.23 7.56
C TRP A 203 6.99 -4.83 9.04
N SER A 204 6.95 -3.54 9.37
CA SER A 204 6.92 -3.05 10.75
C SER A 204 5.64 -3.47 11.47
N PHE A 205 4.49 -3.44 10.78
CA PHE A 205 3.21 -3.88 11.31
C PHE A 205 3.22 -5.38 11.64
N TYR A 206 3.89 -6.19 10.81
CA TYR A 206 4.10 -7.61 11.07
C TYR A 206 4.98 -7.88 12.31
N LEU A 207 5.98 -7.04 12.59
CA LEU A 207 6.86 -7.21 13.76
C LEU A 207 6.10 -7.17 15.09
N PHE A 208 4.92 -6.54 15.16
CA PHE A 208 4.06 -6.64 16.35
C PHE A 208 3.63 -8.08 16.68
N THR A 209 3.55 -8.97 15.68
CA THR A 209 3.30 -10.40 15.94
C THR A 209 4.43 -11.05 16.72
N ILE A 210 5.66 -10.68 16.39
CA ILE A 210 6.87 -11.18 17.04
C ILE A 210 7.00 -10.57 18.44
N ALA A 211 6.72 -9.27 18.56
CA ALA A 211 6.69 -8.58 19.84
C ALA A 211 5.68 -9.19 20.83
N ALA A 212 4.56 -9.72 20.33
CA ALA A 212 3.56 -10.42 21.12
C ALA A 212 3.90 -11.89 21.46
N GLY A 213 5.08 -12.38 21.05
CA GLY A 213 5.52 -13.75 21.30
C GLY A 213 5.06 -14.79 20.28
N SER A 214 4.58 -14.37 19.10
CA SER A 214 4.32 -15.30 17.99
C SER A 214 5.63 -15.84 17.41
N SER A 215 5.53 -16.97 16.70
CA SER A 215 6.63 -17.48 15.88
C SER A 215 6.99 -16.49 14.77
N TRP A 216 8.29 -16.44 14.44
CA TRP A 216 8.83 -15.77 13.24
C TRP A 216 8.20 -16.25 11.92
N TRP A 217 7.58 -17.42 11.94
CA TRP A 217 6.82 -17.97 10.82
C TRP A 217 5.37 -18.14 11.24
N ASN A 218 4.54 -17.17 10.87
CA ASN A 218 3.10 -17.20 11.11
C ASN A 218 2.34 -16.63 9.90
N VAL A 219 1.03 -16.90 9.81
CA VAL A 219 0.21 -16.56 8.64
C VAL A 219 0.18 -15.05 8.32
N ALA A 220 0.40 -14.18 9.31
CA ALA A 220 0.40 -12.74 9.09
C ALA A 220 1.59 -12.26 8.25
N LEU A 221 2.60 -13.11 8.03
CA LEU A 221 3.72 -12.84 7.12
C LEU A 221 3.25 -12.74 5.65
N LEU A 222 2.12 -13.36 5.29
CA LEU A 222 1.61 -13.37 3.91
C LEU A 222 1.31 -11.96 3.39
N GLY A 223 0.79 -11.07 4.24
CA GLY A 223 0.46 -9.68 3.88
C GLY A 223 1.68 -8.90 3.33
N PRO A 224 2.72 -8.64 4.14
CA PRO A 224 3.89 -7.87 3.69
C PRO A 224 4.67 -8.55 2.56
N VAL A 225 4.71 -9.90 2.51
CA VAL A 225 5.34 -10.64 1.41
C VAL A 225 4.60 -10.43 0.10
N LEU A 226 3.28 -10.62 0.08
CA LEU A 226 2.48 -10.43 -1.13
C LEU A 226 2.44 -8.97 -1.57
N LEU A 227 2.47 -8.02 -0.62
CA LEU A 227 2.60 -6.60 -0.93
C LEU A 227 3.95 -6.29 -1.61
N THR A 228 5.05 -6.87 -1.12
CA THR A 228 6.39 -6.75 -1.72
C THR A 228 6.39 -7.25 -3.17
N LEU A 229 5.77 -8.42 -3.42
CA LEU A 229 5.64 -8.99 -4.76
C LEU A 229 4.75 -8.12 -5.68
N LEU A 230 3.64 -7.61 -5.16
CA LEU A 230 2.77 -6.67 -5.87
C LEU A 230 3.56 -5.42 -6.30
N PHE A 231 4.33 -4.82 -5.40
CA PHE A 231 5.15 -3.65 -5.72
C PHE A 231 6.25 -3.94 -6.73
N HIS A 232 6.79 -5.16 -6.77
CA HIS A 232 7.71 -5.55 -7.84
C HIS A 232 7.03 -5.44 -9.22
N GLY A 233 5.83 -5.99 -9.39
CA GLY A 233 5.06 -5.87 -10.63
C GLY A 233 4.66 -4.43 -10.93
N SER A 234 4.12 -3.72 -9.92
CA SER A 234 3.62 -2.34 -10.05
C SER A 234 4.73 -1.36 -10.45
N THR A 235 5.92 -1.47 -9.86
CA THR A 235 7.08 -0.63 -10.23
C THR A 235 7.54 -0.92 -11.65
N ALA A 236 7.63 -2.19 -12.07
CA ALA A 236 8.04 -2.53 -13.43
C ALA A 236 7.07 -1.93 -14.46
N PHE A 237 5.77 -2.06 -14.20
CA PHE A 237 4.73 -1.50 -15.05
C PHE A 237 4.79 0.02 -15.12
N THR A 238 4.88 0.69 -13.97
CA THR A 238 4.95 2.17 -13.87
C THR A 238 6.21 2.72 -14.53
N GLU A 239 7.36 2.05 -14.37
CA GLU A 239 8.60 2.42 -15.06
C GLU A 239 8.49 2.23 -16.57
N SER A 240 7.77 1.20 -17.05
CA SER A 240 7.57 1.01 -18.50
C SER A 240 6.81 2.17 -19.14
N ILE A 241 5.80 2.70 -18.44
CA ILE A 241 5.02 3.87 -18.89
C ILE A 241 5.87 5.13 -18.87
N SER A 242 6.67 5.30 -17.82
CA SER A 242 7.59 6.45 -17.72
C SER A 242 8.64 6.42 -18.84
N ALA A 243 9.21 5.25 -19.10
CA ALA A 243 10.19 5.07 -20.18
C ALA A 243 9.61 5.32 -21.57
N SER A 244 8.33 5.00 -21.81
CA SER A 244 7.69 5.31 -23.09
C SER A 244 7.40 6.79 -23.29
N LYS A 245 7.37 7.58 -22.20
CA LYS A 245 7.03 9.01 -22.24
C LYS A 245 8.24 9.93 -22.17
N TYR A 246 9.29 9.53 -21.45
CA TYR A 246 10.45 10.39 -21.18
C TYR A 246 11.75 9.69 -21.59
N PRO A 247 12.38 10.10 -22.70
CA PRO A 247 13.64 9.52 -23.18
C PRO A 247 14.76 9.54 -22.13
N GLU A 248 14.87 10.58 -21.30
CA GLU A 248 15.92 10.66 -20.27
C GLU A 248 15.69 9.69 -19.09
N TYR A 249 14.53 9.06 -18.98
CA TYR A 249 14.21 8.14 -17.88
C TYR A 249 15.16 6.94 -17.85
N ALA A 250 15.66 6.49 -19.00
CA ALA A 250 16.63 5.40 -19.08
C ALA A 250 17.96 5.77 -18.38
N ALA A 251 18.41 7.02 -18.48
CA ALA A 251 19.61 7.49 -17.78
C ALA A 251 19.39 7.55 -16.27
N TYR A 252 18.22 8.02 -15.83
CA TYR A 252 17.83 8.01 -14.42
C TYR A 252 17.78 6.58 -13.84
N ARG A 253 17.21 5.62 -14.59
CA ARG A 253 17.17 4.20 -14.18
C ARG A 253 18.55 3.56 -14.02
N ARG A 254 19.57 4.02 -14.74
CA ARG A 254 20.94 3.51 -14.60
C ARG A 254 21.65 4.04 -13.36
N ARG A 255 21.23 5.21 -12.84
CA ARG A 255 21.94 5.91 -11.77
C ARG A 255 21.28 5.77 -10.41
N THR A 256 19.96 5.72 -10.37
CA THR A 256 19.20 5.74 -9.11
C THR A 256 18.69 4.35 -8.77
N SER A 257 18.84 3.91 -7.52
CA SER A 257 18.30 2.64 -7.04
C SER A 257 16.79 2.53 -7.30
N ARG A 258 16.30 1.34 -7.64
CA ARG A 258 14.87 1.15 -7.94
C ARG A 258 14.00 1.37 -6.70
N LEU A 259 14.34 0.75 -5.57
CA LEU A 259 13.46 0.69 -4.41
C LEU A 259 14.18 1.04 -3.11
N ILE A 260 15.19 0.26 -2.71
CA ILE A 260 15.97 0.50 -1.50
C ILE A 260 16.81 1.78 -1.69
N PRO A 261 16.62 2.83 -0.88
CA PRO A 261 17.38 4.07 -1.03
C PRO A 261 18.89 3.83 -1.00
N TRP A 262 19.59 4.36 -2.01
CA TRP A 262 21.04 4.24 -2.13
C TRP A 262 21.65 5.47 -2.80
N PHE A 263 22.95 5.68 -2.63
CA PHE A 263 23.65 6.79 -3.31
C PHE A 263 23.62 6.59 -4.83
N PRO A 264 23.32 7.66 -5.62
CA PRO A 264 23.25 7.54 -7.06
C PRO A 264 24.62 7.26 -7.67
N ALA A 265 24.67 6.41 -8.69
CA ALA A 265 25.91 6.13 -9.41
C ALA A 265 26.46 7.40 -10.09
N ALA A 266 27.79 7.48 -10.16
CA ALA A 266 28.50 8.54 -10.87
C ALA A 266 28.02 8.63 -12.33
N PRO A 267 27.97 9.84 -12.94
CA PRO A 267 27.77 9.95 -14.37
C PRO A 267 28.86 9.12 -15.08
N LYS A 268 28.47 8.24 -16.01
CA LYS A 268 29.47 7.70 -16.94
C LYS A 268 29.94 8.88 -17.81
N ALA A 269 31.25 9.14 -17.77
CA ALA A 269 31.91 10.11 -18.63
C ALA A 269 31.73 9.75 -20.11
#